data_AF-A0A956EPM8-F1
#
_entry.id   AF-A0A956EPM8-F1
#
_cell.length_a   1.000
_cell.length_b   1.000
_cell.length_c   1.000
_cell.angle_alpha   90.00
_cell.angle_beta   90.00
_cell.angle_gamma   90.00
#
_symmetry.space_group_name_H-M   'P 1'
#
loop_
_entity.id
_entity.type
_entity.pdbx_description
1 polymer ?
#
loop_
_entity_poly.entity_id
_entity_poly.type
_entity_poly.pdbx_seq_one_letter_code
_entity_poly.pdbx_strand_id
1 'polypeptide(L)'
;MSGSRLPEQAPPQAERRPVTTTIHGHSRVDDYAWLRDPAYPEVQSVEIRDYLETENAYLEAALRPVKDLQDRVFEELRGRVQPNDDSVPSRKGAFWYQERYLAEHEHPQVLRWREGEGRE
;
A
#
# COMPACT_ATOMS: atom_id res chain seq x y z
N MET A 1 -5.31 32.47 -0.33
CA MET A 1 -4.55 31.40 0.36
C MET A 1 -5.39 30.93 1.53
N SER A 2 -6.47 30.18 1.29
CA SER A 2 -7.36 29.72 2.37
C SER A 2 -6.78 28.44 2.93
N GLY A 3 -6.40 28.47 4.21
CA GLY A 3 -5.80 27.35 4.92
C GLY A 3 -6.67 26.10 4.84
N SER A 4 -6.01 24.95 4.64
CA SER A 4 -6.62 23.63 4.75
C SER A 4 -7.34 23.55 6.10
N ARG A 5 -8.67 23.56 6.07
CA ARG A 5 -9.49 23.39 7.26
C ARG A 5 -9.62 21.88 7.46
N LEU A 6 -9.09 21.38 8.57
CA LEU A 6 -9.40 20.03 9.05
C LEU A 6 -10.92 19.82 9.03
N PRO A 7 -11.39 18.58 8.84
CA PRO A 7 -12.82 18.32 8.78
C PRO A 7 -13.46 18.74 10.11
N GLU A 8 -14.73 19.16 10.06
CA GLU A 8 -15.44 19.68 11.24
C GLU A 8 -15.66 18.60 12.32
N GLN A 9 -15.62 17.33 11.90
CA GLN A 9 -15.56 16.16 12.75
C GLN A 9 -14.16 16.02 13.37
N ALA A 10 -14.11 15.92 14.69
CA ALA A 10 -12.87 15.68 15.43
C ALA A 10 -12.22 14.35 15.02
N PRO A 11 -10.88 14.23 15.08
CA PRO A 11 -10.21 12.96 14.84
C PRO A 11 -10.67 11.91 15.85
N PRO A 12 -10.81 10.63 15.42
CA PRO A 12 -11.11 9.55 16.35
C PRO A 12 -10.00 9.45 17.40
N GLN A 13 -10.39 9.05 18.61
CA GLN A 13 -9.49 8.85 19.72
C GLN A 13 -9.54 7.39 20.14
N ALA A 14 -8.42 6.70 20.03
CA ALA A 14 -8.29 5.34 20.52
C ALA A 14 -8.44 5.29 22.05
N GLU A 15 -9.13 4.27 22.54
CA GLU A 15 -9.17 3.98 23.96
C GLU A 15 -7.76 3.64 24.47
N ARG A 16 -7.39 4.19 25.63
CA ARG A 16 -6.11 3.87 26.29
C ARG A 16 -6.31 2.66 27.18
N ARG A 17 -5.66 1.54 26.83
CA ARG A 17 -5.64 0.29 27.59
C ARG A 17 -4.19 -0.07 27.93
N PRO A 18 -3.67 0.40 29.08
CA PRO A 18 -2.26 0.25 29.44
C PRO A 18 -1.82 -1.21 29.51
N VAL A 19 -0.88 -1.62 28.65
CA VAL A 19 -0.23 -2.94 28.69
C VAL A 19 1.24 -2.74 28.99
N THR A 20 1.74 -3.34 30.07
CA THR A 20 3.17 -3.29 30.42
C THR A 20 3.89 -4.50 29.83
N THR A 21 4.97 -4.25 29.09
CA THR A 21 5.88 -5.28 28.59
C THR A 21 7.27 -5.06 29.16
N THR A 22 7.91 -6.13 29.65
CA THR A 22 9.27 -6.10 30.19
C THR A 22 10.21 -6.90 29.30
N ILE A 23 11.25 -6.25 28.77
CA ILE A 23 12.24 -6.87 27.89
C ILE A 23 13.64 -6.48 28.41
N HIS A 24 14.50 -7.48 28.64
CA HIS A 24 15.85 -7.30 29.20
C HIS A 24 15.89 -6.46 30.50
N GLY A 25 14.88 -6.62 31.36
CA GLY A 25 14.79 -5.86 32.62
C GLY A 25 14.26 -4.42 32.47
N HIS A 26 13.94 -3.97 31.26
CA HIS A 26 13.33 -2.67 31.01
C HIS A 26 11.82 -2.81 30.77
N SER A 27 11.02 -2.04 31.50
CA SER A 27 9.56 -2.04 31.38
C SER A 27 9.07 -0.87 30.53
N ARG A 28 8.14 -1.12 29.61
CA ARG A 28 7.44 -0.10 28.81
C ARG A 28 5.94 -0.30 28.93
N VAL A 29 5.20 0.78 29.13
CA VAL A 29 3.74 0.81 29.04
C VAL A 29 3.33 1.21 27.64
N ASP A 30 2.46 0.43 27.03
CA ASP A 30 1.85 0.69 25.73
C ASP A 30 0.33 0.75 25.91
N ASP A 31 -0.23 1.95 25.82
CA ASP A 31 -1.67 2.20 25.97
C ASP A 31 -2.50 1.69 24.79
N TYR A 32 -1.85 1.33 23.67
CA TYR A 32 -2.53 1.00 22.42
C TYR A 32 -2.16 -0.39 21.92
N ALA A 33 -1.56 -1.22 22.78
CA ALA A 33 -1.19 -2.59 22.44
C ALA A 33 -2.39 -3.43 21.95
N TRP A 34 -3.61 -3.08 22.37
CA TRP A 34 -4.85 -3.73 21.93
C TRP A 34 -5.18 -3.54 20.45
N LEU A 35 -4.61 -2.52 19.78
CA LEU A 35 -4.76 -2.32 18.33
C LEU A 35 -3.93 -3.32 17.49
N ARG A 36 -3.10 -4.15 18.13
CA ARG A 36 -2.36 -5.23 17.46
C ARG A 36 -3.20 -6.51 17.45
N ASP A 37 -3.75 -6.84 16.29
CA ASP A 37 -4.41 -8.14 16.07
C ASP A 37 -3.36 -9.27 15.99
N PRO A 38 -3.45 -10.33 16.83
CA PRO A 38 -2.59 -11.49 16.72
C PRO A 38 -2.71 -12.26 15.39
N ALA A 39 -3.84 -12.15 14.70
CA ALA A 39 -4.11 -12.83 13.43
C ALA A 39 -3.59 -12.07 12.19
N TYR A 40 -2.93 -10.92 12.36
CA TYR A 40 -2.40 -10.12 11.26
C TYR A 40 -1.54 -10.98 10.29
N PRO A 41 -1.74 -10.88 8.96
CA PRO A 41 -2.39 -9.78 8.22
C PRO A 41 -3.92 -9.80 8.20
N GLU A 42 -4.57 -10.87 8.67
CA GLU A 42 -6.03 -10.91 8.77
C GLU A 42 -6.48 -10.22 10.05
N VAL A 43 -7.09 -9.04 9.94
CA VAL A 43 -7.69 -8.36 11.09
C VAL A 43 -9.06 -8.98 11.37
N GLN A 44 -9.14 -9.78 12.42
CA GLN A 44 -10.35 -10.52 12.81
C GLN A 44 -11.05 -9.87 14.01
N SER A 45 -10.35 -9.05 14.78
CA SER A 45 -10.91 -8.30 15.90
C SER A 45 -11.89 -7.22 15.43
N VAL A 46 -13.14 -7.33 15.87
CA VAL A 46 -14.20 -6.36 15.54
C VAL A 46 -13.85 -4.97 16.06
N GLU A 47 -13.36 -4.84 17.30
CA GLU A 47 -13.01 -3.54 17.89
C GLU A 47 -11.87 -2.83 17.14
N ILE A 48 -10.90 -3.58 16.62
CA ILE A 48 -9.80 -3.01 15.83
C ILE A 48 -10.35 -2.54 14.49
N ARG A 49 -11.19 -3.35 13.83
CA ARG A 49 -11.82 -3.00 12.55
C ARG A 49 -12.69 -1.76 12.68
N ASP A 50 -13.53 -1.68 13.69
CA ASP A 50 -14.41 -0.53 13.92
C ASP A 50 -13.60 0.77 14.11
N TYR A 51 -12.48 0.68 14.84
CA TYR A 51 -11.57 1.82 14.99
C TYR A 51 -10.92 2.22 13.66
N LEU A 52 -10.44 1.25 12.87
CA LEU A 52 -9.84 1.50 11.55
C LEU A 52 -10.86 2.08 10.54
N GLU A 53 -12.10 1.60 10.56
CA GLU A 53 -13.18 2.14 9.73
C GLU A 53 -13.51 3.59 10.10
N THR A 54 -13.47 3.92 11.39
CA THR A 54 -13.66 5.29 11.88
C THR A 54 -12.51 6.21 11.44
N GLU A 55 -11.25 5.73 11.51
CA GLU A 55 -10.08 6.45 10.98
C GLU A 55 -10.19 6.68 9.47
N ASN A 56 -10.60 5.66 8.70
CA ASN A 56 -10.81 5.80 7.27
C ASN A 56 -11.90 6.83 6.94
N ALA A 57 -13.00 6.86 7.70
CA ALA A 57 -14.06 7.85 7.51
C ALA A 57 -13.57 9.29 7.79
N TYR A 58 -12.73 9.46 8.82
CA TYR A 58 -12.09 10.75 9.10
C TYR A 58 -11.13 11.15 7.97
N LEU A 59 -10.29 10.21 7.50
CA LEU A 59 -9.37 10.42 6.37
C LEU A 59 -10.11 10.91 5.13
N GLU A 60 -11.17 10.21 4.73
CA GLU A 60 -12.00 10.56 3.57
C GLU A 60 -12.61 11.96 3.71
N ALA A 61 -13.09 12.32 4.89
CA ALA A 61 -13.62 13.66 5.15
C ALA A 61 -12.53 14.74 5.11
N ALA A 62 -11.36 14.46 5.69
CA ALA A 62 -10.24 15.38 5.75
C ALA A 62 -9.62 15.63 4.37
N LEU A 63 -9.57 14.60 3.53
CA LEU A 63 -8.98 14.67 2.20
C LEU A 63 -9.97 15.05 1.09
N ARG A 64 -11.28 15.02 1.36
CA ARG A 64 -12.33 15.43 0.41
C ARG A 64 -12.02 16.73 -0.34
N PRO A 65 -11.55 17.82 0.30
CA PRO A 65 -11.31 19.09 -0.40
C PRO A 65 -10.20 19.04 -1.45
N VAL A 66 -9.32 18.03 -1.39
CA VAL A 66 -8.19 17.87 -2.31
C VAL A 66 -8.37 16.70 -3.28
N LYS A 67 -9.57 16.09 -3.36
CA LYS A 67 -9.83 14.94 -4.23
C LYS A 67 -9.49 15.23 -5.71
N ASP A 68 -9.91 16.38 -6.23
CA ASP A 68 -9.61 16.79 -7.61
C ASP A 68 -8.11 17.00 -7.87
N LEU A 69 -7.34 17.39 -6.84
CA LEU A 69 -5.89 17.49 -6.95
C LEU A 69 -5.25 16.09 -6.96
N GLN A 70 -5.71 15.20 -6.09
CA GLN A 70 -5.24 13.81 -6.06
C GLN A 70 -5.48 13.13 -7.40
N ASP A 71 -6.67 13.29 -7.99
CA ASP A 71 -7.02 12.66 -9.27
C ASP A 71 -6.17 13.20 -10.42
N ARG A 72 -5.91 14.50 -10.47
CA ARG A 72 -4.99 15.08 -11.46
C ARG A 72 -3.56 14.55 -11.31
N VAL A 73 -3.04 14.51 -10.09
CA VAL A 73 -1.70 13.97 -9.84
C VAL A 73 -1.63 12.49 -10.18
N PHE A 74 -2.67 11.71 -9.87
CA PHE A 74 -2.76 10.31 -10.24
C PHE A 74 -2.68 10.11 -11.75
N GLU A 75 -3.49 10.84 -12.53
CA GLU A 75 -3.47 10.75 -14.00
C GLU A 75 -2.14 11.23 -14.59
N GLU A 76 -1.52 12.28 -14.04
CA GLU A 76 -0.19 12.73 -14.46
C GLU A 76 0.88 11.66 -14.21
N LEU A 77 0.86 10.99 -13.06
CA LEU A 77 1.80 9.93 -12.73
C LEU A 77 1.56 8.69 -13.60
N ARG A 78 0.30 8.29 -13.77
CA ARG A 78 -0.10 7.18 -14.63
C ARG A 78 0.33 7.41 -16.07
N GLY A 79 0.14 8.62 -16.60
CA GLY A 79 0.54 8.99 -17.96
C GLY A 79 2.05 8.97 -18.20
N ARG A 80 2.89 8.92 -17.16
CA ARG A 80 4.35 8.77 -17.27
C ARG A 80 4.80 7.31 -17.29
N VAL A 81 3.92 6.36 -16.97
CA VAL A 81 4.21 4.93 -16.99
C VAL A 81 3.90 4.37 -18.37
N GLN A 82 4.82 3.63 -18.97
CA GLN A 82 4.56 2.90 -20.21
C GLN A 82 3.69 1.68 -19.89
N PRO A 83 2.47 1.56 -20.44
CA PRO A 83 1.57 0.46 -20.09
C PRO A 83 2.08 -0.90 -20.56
N ASN A 84 2.78 -0.94 -21.70
CA ASN A 84 3.49 -2.12 -22.16
C ASN A 84 4.99 -1.85 -22.01
N ASP A 85 5.66 -2.66 -21.23
CA ASP A 85 7.10 -2.55 -21.01
C ASP A 85 7.75 -3.93 -21.18
N ASP A 86 8.80 -3.97 -22.00
CA ASP A 86 9.58 -5.16 -22.29
C ASP A 86 10.97 -4.90 -21.69
N SER A 87 11.38 -5.71 -20.70
CA SER A 87 12.72 -5.59 -20.14
C SER A 87 13.78 -5.96 -21.19
N VAL A 88 15.01 -5.49 -21.00
CA VAL A 88 16.12 -5.89 -21.88
C VAL A 88 16.38 -7.38 -21.71
N PRO A 89 16.39 -8.19 -22.80
CA PRO A 89 16.65 -9.61 -22.70
C PRO A 89 18.00 -9.92 -22.04
N SER A 90 18.00 -10.83 -21.07
CA SER A 90 19.19 -11.28 -20.36
C SER A 90 19.51 -12.74 -20.70
N ARG A 91 20.79 -13.06 -20.88
CA ARG A 91 21.23 -14.40 -21.26
C ARG A 91 21.60 -15.22 -20.04
N LYS A 92 21.10 -16.45 -19.96
CA LYS A 92 21.50 -17.44 -18.95
C LYS A 92 21.62 -18.82 -19.60
N GLY A 93 22.86 -19.28 -19.77
CA GLY A 93 23.16 -20.54 -20.48
C GLY A 93 22.78 -20.45 -21.96
N ALA A 94 22.04 -21.45 -22.45
CA ALA A 94 21.56 -21.54 -23.83
C ALA A 94 20.23 -20.79 -24.08
N PHE A 95 19.74 -20.02 -23.09
CA PHE A 95 18.45 -19.33 -23.14
C PHE A 95 18.58 -17.84 -22.91
N TRP A 96 17.71 -17.09 -23.58
CA TRP A 96 17.38 -15.71 -23.30
C TRP A 96 16.15 -15.64 -22.40
N TYR A 97 16.10 -14.66 -21.51
CA TYR A 97 15.00 -14.37 -20.60
C TYR A 97 14.58 -12.92 -20.73
N GLN A 98 13.28 -12.66 -20.63
CA GLN A 98 12.72 -11.32 -20.67
C GLN A 98 11.46 -11.25 -19.82
N GLU A 99 11.22 -10.10 -19.21
CA GLU A 99 9.96 -9.78 -18.54
C GLU A 99 9.16 -8.83 -19.42
N ARG A 100 7.88 -9.12 -19.57
CA ARG A 100 6.93 -8.29 -20.32
C ARG A 100 5.77 -7.91 -19.43
N TYR A 101 5.54 -6.62 -19.28
CA TYR A 101 4.32 -6.06 -18.71
C TYR A 101 3.34 -5.76 -19.84
N LEU A 102 2.11 -6.24 -19.69
CA LEU A 102 1.00 -5.89 -20.56
C LEU A 102 0.10 -4.91 -19.82
N ALA A 103 -0.45 -3.92 -20.52
CA ALA A 103 -1.22 -2.80 -19.94
C ALA A 103 -2.34 -3.21 -18.96
N GLU A 104 -2.92 -4.39 -19.16
CA GLU A 104 -4.05 -4.92 -18.38
C GLU A 104 -3.65 -6.06 -17.43
N HIS A 105 -2.35 -6.28 -17.21
CA HIS A 105 -1.84 -7.35 -16.35
C HIS A 105 -1.13 -6.77 -15.14
N GLU A 106 -1.56 -7.16 -13.94
CA GLU A 106 -0.93 -6.75 -12.68
C GLU A 106 0.45 -7.40 -12.47
N HIS A 107 0.75 -8.45 -13.23
CA HIS A 107 1.98 -9.23 -13.12
C HIS A 107 2.69 -9.38 -14.47
N PRO A 108 4.04 -9.40 -14.48
CA PRO A 108 4.80 -9.59 -15.70
C PRO A 108 4.66 -11.04 -16.21
N GLN A 109 4.74 -11.18 -17.54
CA GLN A 109 4.97 -12.46 -18.19
C GLN A 109 6.48 -12.68 -18.32
N VAL A 110 6.96 -13.85 -17.89
CA VAL A 110 8.36 -14.26 -18.08
C VAL A 110 8.47 -15.04 -19.37
N LEU A 111 9.16 -14.47 -20.36
CA LEU A 111 9.44 -15.08 -21.66
C LEU A 111 10.82 -15.74 -21.64
N ARG A 112 10.95 -16.84 -22.40
CA ARG A 112 12.20 -17.59 -22.57
C ARG A 112 12.28 -18.16 -23.98
N TRP A 113 13.42 -18.02 -24.64
CA TRP A 113 13.71 -18.67 -25.92
C TRP A 113 15.16 -19.14 -26.01
N ARG A 114 15.43 -20.11 -26.87
CA ARG A 114 16.78 -20.66 -27.06
C ARG A 114 17.60 -19.76 -27.98
N GLU A 115 18.89 -19.66 -27.72
CA GLU A 115 19.83 -18.99 -28.61
C GLU A 115 19.82 -19.64 -30.01
N GLY A 116 19.58 -18.81 -31.04
CA GLY A 116 19.50 -19.24 -32.44
C GLY A 116 18.10 -19.57 -32.97
N GLU A 117 17.10 -19.76 -32.11
CA GLU A 117 15.72 -20.11 -32.51
C GLU A 117 14.81 -18.88 -32.68
N GLY A 118 15.28 -17.67 -32.35
CA GLY A 118 14.50 -16.43 -32.43
C GLY A 118 13.49 -16.28 -31.29
N ARG A 119 12.83 -15.11 -31.23
CA ARG A 119 11.74 -14.83 -30.27
C ARG A 119 10.43 -15.26 -30.92
N GLU A 120 9.71 -16.21 -30.32
CA GLU A 120 8.31 -16.52 -30.64
C GLU A 120 7.37 -15.77 -29.68
#